data_AF-A0A2W5QB33-F1
#
_entry.id   AF-A0A2W5QB33-F1
#
_cell.length_a   1.000
_cell.length_b   1.000
_cell.length_c   1.000
_cell.angle_alpha   90.00
_cell.angle_beta   90.00
_cell.angle_gamma   90.00
#
_symmetry.space_group_name_H-M   'P 1'
#
loop_
_entity.id
_entity.type
_entity.pdbx_description
1 polymer ?
#
loop_
_entity_poly.entity_id
_entity_poly.type
_entity_poly.pdbx_seq_one_letter_code
_entity_poly.pdbx_strand_id
1 'polypeptide(L)'
;MPAAAPEVAHHVADKPRRIVARTKGRRNGLAVRLMSPSDFGQLLKPFVFLDFFDNQGPPFVGALHPHSGIATLSYLIDGRMDLIDPDGNTVVLPGGGVEWMQAGRGMWHGGSVGDSGHGRVRGFQLWVALPPALELGPTVAAFQSTEQIVSAGSARVLLGSYGGVSSAIQAPSPMAFLAVKLQAGERWTYTPPPGHTVLWSSPVEGGLLADGVCLYPEELIAFDESNEPVVFDALTDAQFILGSAVPHPHDLALGYYSVHTSPQALADGEAHIQAVGRRLVAQGRLSPRVL
;
A
#
# COMPACT_ATOMS: atom_id res chain seq x y z
N MET A 1 -2.65 -51.88 -29.33
CA MET A 1 -3.50 -50.80 -28.78
C MET A 1 -2.59 -49.60 -28.59
N PRO A 2 -2.66 -48.54 -29.42
CA PRO A 2 -1.84 -47.36 -29.20
C PRO A 2 -2.40 -46.57 -28.01
N ALA A 3 -1.51 -46.10 -27.13
CA ALA A 3 -1.87 -45.24 -26.02
C ALA A 3 -2.36 -43.89 -26.56
N ALA A 4 -3.51 -43.44 -26.05
CA ALA A 4 -4.05 -42.11 -26.35
C ALA A 4 -3.09 -41.03 -25.83
N ALA A 5 -2.76 -40.07 -26.69
CA ALA A 5 -2.05 -38.86 -26.29
C ALA A 5 -2.92 -38.03 -25.33
N PRO A 6 -2.32 -37.35 -24.34
CA PRO A 6 -3.10 -36.49 -23.46
C PRO A 6 -3.65 -35.30 -24.26
N GLU A 7 -4.95 -35.10 -24.12
CA GLU A 7 -5.69 -33.97 -24.69
C GLU A 7 -5.17 -32.68 -24.04
N VAL A 8 -4.51 -31.83 -24.83
CA VAL A 8 -4.11 -30.50 -24.38
C VAL A 8 -5.40 -29.70 -24.25
N ALA A 9 -5.82 -29.47 -23.01
CA ALA A 9 -6.91 -28.54 -22.71
C ALA A 9 -6.52 -27.16 -23.24
N HIS A 10 -7.10 -26.79 -24.38
CA HIS A 10 -7.12 -25.42 -24.84
C HIS A 10 -7.95 -24.62 -23.84
N HIS A 11 -7.29 -24.02 -22.86
CA HIS A 11 -7.90 -22.94 -22.08
C HIS A 11 -8.26 -21.83 -23.08
N VAL A 12 -9.56 -21.66 -23.28
CA VAL A 12 -10.16 -20.50 -23.93
C VAL A 12 -9.54 -19.27 -23.26
N ALA A 13 -9.03 -18.33 -24.06
CA ALA A 13 -8.45 -17.11 -23.55
C ALA A 13 -9.51 -16.35 -22.75
N ASP A 14 -9.43 -16.44 -21.42
CA ASP A 14 -10.27 -15.63 -20.55
C ASP A 14 -9.95 -14.16 -20.81
N LYS A 15 -11.00 -13.35 -20.91
CA LYS A 15 -10.89 -11.94 -21.26
C LYS A 15 -10.16 -11.22 -20.12
N PRO A 16 -9.13 -10.40 -20.41
CA PRO A 16 -8.42 -9.66 -19.35
C PRO A 16 -9.39 -8.73 -18.60
N ARG A 17 -9.07 -8.45 -17.33
CA ARG A 17 -9.92 -7.54 -16.53
C ARG A 17 -10.06 -6.18 -17.19
N ARG A 18 -11.24 -5.61 -16.98
CA ARG A 18 -11.66 -4.29 -17.41
C ARG A 18 -11.40 -3.26 -16.33
N ILE A 19 -11.11 -2.03 -16.75
CA ILE A 19 -11.07 -0.89 -15.84
C ILE A 19 -12.52 -0.47 -15.53
N VAL A 20 -12.89 -0.46 -14.25
CA VAL A 20 -14.25 -0.12 -13.79
C VAL A 20 -14.33 1.25 -13.14
N ALA A 21 -13.24 1.73 -12.56
CA ALA A 21 -13.16 3.07 -11.99
C ALA A 21 -11.73 3.62 -12.04
N ARG A 22 -11.61 4.94 -12.11
CA ARG A 22 -10.33 5.65 -12.01
C ARG A 22 -10.50 7.02 -11.37
N THR A 23 -9.44 7.52 -10.74
CA THR A 23 -9.39 8.87 -10.18
C THR A 23 -8.00 9.47 -10.34
N LYS A 24 -7.93 10.80 -10.46
CA LYS A 24 -6.67 11.57 -10.40
C LYS A 24 -6.31 11.97 -8.96
N GLY A 25 -7.06 11.45 -7.99
CA GLY A 25 -6.95 11.82 -6.59
C GLY A 25 -7.29 13.29 -6.31
N ARG A 26 -6.90 13.75 -5.12
CA ARG A 26 -7.03 15.14 -4.67
C ARG A 26 -5.74 15.57 -4.00
N ARG A 27 -5.22 16.74 -4.35
CA ARG A 27 -4.04 17.30 -3.68
C ARG A 27 -4.34 17.53 -2.19
N ASN A 28 -3.48 17.02 -1.31
CA ASN A 28 -3.52 17.22 0.13
C ASN A 28 -2.10 17.52 0.64
N GLY A 29 -1.78 18.82 0.77
CA GLY A 29 -0.42 19.25 1.08
C GLY A 29 0.58 18.74 0.03
N LEU A 30 1.62 18.03 0.50
CA LEU A 30 2.68 17.48 -0.34
C LEU A 30 2.30 16.14 -1.02
N ALA A 31 1.15 15.54 -0.71
CA ALA A 31 0.68 14.29 -1.33
C ALA A 31 -0.55 14.46 -2.25
N VAL A 32 -0.71 13.58 -3.25
CA VAL A 32 -1.98 13.34 -3.94
C VAL A 32 -2.66 12.21 -3.17
N ARG A 33 -3.84 12.47 -2.62
CA ARG A 33 -4.70 11.42 -2.10
C ARG A 33 -5.42 10.72 -3.22
N LEU A 34 -5.00 9.49 -3.49
CA LEU A 34 -5.55 8.63 -4.54
C LEU A 34 -6.72 7.79 -4.04
N MET A 35 -6.69 7.40 -2.76
CA MET A 35 -7.71 6.60 -2.10
C MET A 35 -7.85 7.00 -0.64
N SER A 36 -9.10 7.05 -0.16
CA SER A 36 -9.51 7.25 1.23
C SER A 36 -10.45 6.13 1.68
N PRO A 37 -10.58 5.87 2.99
CA PRO A 37 -11.44 4.78 3.48
C PRO A 37 -12.93 4.93 3.10
N SER A 38 -13.38 6.16 2.86
CA SER A 38 -14.77 6.48 2.48
C SER A 38 -15.04 6.47 0.98
N ASP A 39 -14.02 6.31 0.13
CA ASP A 39 -14.16 6.30 -1.33
C ASP A 39 -13.76 4.94 -1.95
N PHE A 40 -12.73 4.90 -2.79
CA PHE A 40 -12.09 3.70 -3.32
C PHE A 40 -11.70 2.70 -2.21
N GLY A 41 -11.47 3.14 -0.97
CA GLY A 41 -11.22 2.22 0.14
C GLY A 41 -12.38 1.26 0.45
N GLN A 42 -13.63 1.64 0.16
CA GLN A 42 -14.78 0.72 0.25
C GLN A 42 -14.75 -0.35 -0.85
N LEU A 43 -14.26 0.03 -2.04
CA LEU A 43 -14.20 -0.83 -3.22
C LEU A 43 -12.97 -1.75 -3.22
N LEU A 44 -11.87 -1.30 -2.65
CA LEU A 44 -10.55 -1.93 -2.76
C LEU A 44 -10.03 -2.51 -1.43
N LYS A 45 -10.89 -2.62 -0.41
CA LYS A 45 -10.53 -3.22 0.88
C LYS A 45 -9.99 -4.65 0.68
N PRO A 46 -8.84 -5.00 1.26
CA PRO A 46 -8.24 -4.42 2.47
C PRO A 46 -7.41 -3.15 2.24
N PHE A 47 -7.16 -2.70 1.01
CA PHE A 47 -6.49 -1.42 0.78
C PHE A 47 -7.49 -0.28 0.96
N VAL A 48 -7.27 0.57 1.97
CA VAL A 48 -8.27 1.58 2.36
C VAL A 48 -7.78 3.02 2.23
N PHE A 49 -6.49 3.22 1.99
CA PHE A 49 -5.92 4.55 1.79
C PHE A 49 -4.68 4.46 0.91
N LEU A 50 -4.50 5.45 0.02
CA LEU A 50 -3.26 5.59 -0.74
C LEU A 50 -2.97 7.07 -0.97
N ASP A 51 -1.84 7.51 -0.48
CA ASP A 51 -1.22 8.78 -0.86
C ASP A 51 0.01 8.52 -1.73
N PHE A 52 0.16 9.30 -2.80
CA PHE A 52 1.42 9.45 -3.52
C PHE A 52 2.06 10.78 -3.11
N PHE A 53 3.28 10.75 -2.58
CA PHE A 53 4.03 11.95 -2.23
C PHE A 53 5.22 12.13 -3.17
N ASP A 54 5.43 13.39 -3.59
CA ASP A 54 6.56 13.81 -4.42
C ASP A 54 7.03 15.18 -3.91
N ASN A 55 7.89 15.14 -2.90
CA ASN A 55 8.44 16.34 -2.29
C ASN A 55 9.76 16.71 -2.96
N GLN A 56 9.78 17.85 -3.66
CA GLN A 56 11.00 18.48 -4.19
C GLN A 56 11.48 19.64 -3.30
N GLY A 57 10.76 19.93 -2.21
CA GLY A 57 11.04 21.02 -1.29
C GLY A 57 12.07 20.66 -0.21
N PRO A 58 12.29 21.57 0.75
CA PRO A 58 13.19 21.31 1.87
C PRO A 58 12.72 20.12 2.73
N PRO A 59 13.63 19.53 3.54
CA PRO A 59 13.23 18.52 4.49
C PRO A 59 12.22 19.09 5.50
N PHE A 60 11.31 18.25 5.96
CA PHE A 60 10.34 18.64 6.99
C PHE A 60 10.16 17.51 8.00
N VAL A 61 9.82 17.90 9.23
CA VAL A 61 9.48 16.98 10.31
C VAL A 61 7.96 16.94 10.43
N GLY A 62 7.38 15.75 10.25
CA GLY A 62 5.97 15.50 10.48
C GLY A 62 5.64 15.48 11.97
N ALA A 63 4.44 15.94 12.32
CA ALA A 63 3.95 15.83 13.69
C ALA A 63 3.63 14.36 14.03
N LEU A 64 3.78 14.01 15.32
CA LEU A 64 3.27 12.75 15.83
C LEU A 64 1.75 12.69 15.64
N HIS A 65 1.27 11.57 15.12
CA HIS A 65 -0.16 11.31 14.94
C HIS A 65 -0.46 9.84 15.24
N PRO A 66 -1.68 9.53 15.71
CA PRO A 66 -2.05 8.16 16.02
C PRO A 66 -2.60 7.41 14.81
N HIS A 67 -2.60 6.08 14.90
CA HIS A 67 -3.45 5.19 14.12
C HIS A 67 -3.96 4.03 14.98
N SER A 68 -5.10 3.44 14.63
CA SER A 68 -5.57 2.16 15.16
C SER A 68 -6.40 1.38 14.12
N GLY A 69 -6.44 0.04 14.25
CA GLY A 69 -7.22 -0.85 13.38
C GLY A 69 -6.68 -1.04 11.95
N ILE A 70 -5.60 -0.33 11.61
CA ILE A 70 -4.92 -0.41 10.32
C ILE A 70 -3.46 -0.81 10.47
N ALA A 71 -2.86 -1.20 9.35
CA ALA A 71 -1.44 -1.10 9.13
C ALA A 71 -1.11 -0.04 8.09
N THR A 72 0.00 0.66 8.27
CA THR A 72 0.59 1.58 7.30
C THR A 72 1.77 0.92 6.62
N LEU A 73 1.91 1.16 5.33
CA LEU A 73 3.09 0.79 4.55
C LEU A 73 3.63 2.03 3.86
N SER A 74 4.90 2.34 4.11
CA SER A 74 5.62 3.42 3.43
C SER A 74 6.59 2.81 2.44
N TYR A 75 6.37 3.01 1.14
CA TYR A 75 7.30 2.59 0.09
C TYR A 75 8.00 3.82 -0.47
N LEU A 76 9.32 3.89 -0.29
CA LEU A 76 10.12 4.99 -0.78
C LEU A 76 10.69 4.64 -2.16
N ILE A 77 10.41 5.45 -3.16
CA ILE A 77 10.96 5.30 -4.52
C ILE A 77 12.34 5.98 -4.56
N ASP A 78 12.39 7.25 -4.16
CA ASP A 78 13.60 8.06 -4.13
C ASP A 78 13.73 8.80 -2.80
N GLY A 79 14.97 9.11 -2.43
CA GLY A 79 15.29 9.94 -1.29
C GLY A 79 15.46 9.14 0.01
N ARG A 80 15.10 9.79 1.12
CA ARG A 80 15.28 9.27 2.48
C ARG A 80 14.16 9.74 3.39
N MET A 81 13.73 8.88 4.31
CA MET A 81 12.89 9.25 5.44
C MET A 81 13.50 8.73 6.73
N ASP A 82 13.42 9.51 7.80
CA ASP A 82 13.73 9.03 9.14
C ASP A 82 12.38 8.83 9.87
N LEU A 83 12.15 7.62 10.35
CA LEU A 83 10.89 7.19 10.97
C LEU A 83 11.14 6.92 12.45
N ILE A 84 10.15 7.16 13.30
CA ILE A 84 10.21 6.78 14.72
C ILE A 84 9.47 5.47 14.90
N ASP A 85 10.20 4.43 15.31
CA ASP A 85 9.63 3.12 15.58
C ASP A 85 8.80 3.12 16.89
N PRO A 86 8.03 2.04 17.16
CA PRO A 86 7.22 1.95 18.38
C PRO A 86 8.00 2.04 19.69
N ASP A 87 9.30 1.71 19.69
CA ASP A 87 10.19 1.78 20.85
C ASP A 87 10.82 3.18 21.02
N GLY A 88 10.61 4.07 20.05
CA GLY A 88 11.09 5.44 20.02
C GLY A 88 12.47 5.61 19.36
N ASN A 89 12.99 4.58 18.70
CA ASN A 89 14.24 4.68 17.95
C ASN A 89 13.99 5.32 16.58
N THR A 90 14.99 6.04 16.08
CA THR A 90 15.00 6.52 14.70
C THR A 90 15.46 5.42 13.75
N VAL A 91 14.61 5.07 12.81
CA VAL A 91 14.91 4.14 11.71
C VAL A 91 15.01 4.91 10.40
N VAL A 92 16.08 4.65 9.66
CA VAL A 92 16.31 5.28 8.36
C VAL A 92 15.72 4.40 7.26
N LEU A 93 14.77 4.96 6.50
CA LEU A 93 14.22 4.33 5.31
C LEU A 93 14.91 4.91 4.06
N PRO A 94 15.77 4.14 3.37
CA PRO A 94 16.41 4.58 2.14
C PRO A 94 15.47 4.46 0.93
N GLY A 95 15.81 5.15 -0.15
CA GLY A 95 15.16 5.00 -1.45
C GLY A 95 15.17 3.54 -1.91
N GLY A 96 14.01 3.06 -2.35
CA GLY A 96 13.71 1.68 -2.71
C GLY A 96 13.30 0.78 -1.54
N GLY A 97 13.33 1.27 -0.29
CA GLY A 97 12.96 0.52 0.91
C GLY A 97 11.47 0.55 1.24
N VAL A 98 11.06 -0.33 2.15
CA VAL A 98 9.70 -0.43 2.69
C VAL A 98 9.71 -0.38 4.21
N GLU A 99 8.82 0.40 4.79
CA GLU A 99 8.41 0.32 6.18
C GLU A 99 6.99 -0.24 6.27
N TRP A 100 6.78 -1.16 7.22
CA TRP A 100 5.50 -1.68 7.62
C TRP A 100 5.29 -1.42 9.09
N MET A 101 4.16 -0.78 9.41
CA MET A 101 3.73 -0.58 10.78
C MET A 101 2.29 -1.06 10.90
N GLN A 102 2.07 -2.14 11.65
CA GLN A 102 0.76 -2.59 12.05
C GLN A 102 0.36 -1.91 13.36
N ALA A 103 -0.61 -1.00 13.33
CA ALA A 103 -0.98 -0.22 14.52
C ALA A 103 -1.67 -1.09 15.57
N GLY A 104 -2.50 -2.03 15.11
CA GLY A 104 -3.37 -2.82 15.97
C GLY A 104 -4.23 -1.92 16.84
N ARG A 105 -4.25 -2.19 18.15
CA ARG A 105 -5.02 -1.40 19.13
C ARG A 105 -4.67 0.08 19.18
N GLY A 106 -3.48 0.47 18.72
CA GLY A 106 -3.15 1.87 18.54
C GLY A 106 -1.71 2.22 18.81
N MET A 107 -1.17 3.13 17.99
CA MET A 107 0.19 3.65 18.16
C MET A 107 0.29 5.09 17.65
N TRP A 108 1.25 5.84 18.18
CA TRP A 108 1.58 7.19 17.74
C TRP A 108 2.94 7.16 17.04
N HIS A 109 2.97 7.55 15.77
CA HIS A 109 4.21 7.66 14.99
C HIS A 109 4.39 9.04 14.38
N GLY A 110 5.60 9.27 13.90
CA GLY A 110 5.98 10.41 13.11
C GLY A 110 7.32 10.13 12.44
N GLY A 111 7.78 11.09 11.67
CA GLY A 111 9.05 10.98 10.98
C GLY A 111 9.40 12.29 10.30
N SER A 112 10.58 12.32 9.69
CA SER A 112 11.03 13.41 8.84
C SER A 112 11.28 12.92 7.43
N VAL A 113 10.99 13.79 6.49
CA VAL A 113 11.20 13.56 5.05
C VAL A 113 12.41 14.35 4.61
N GLY A 114 13.31 13.68 3.89
CA GLY A 114 14.53 14.26 3.33
C GLY A 114 15.67 14.40 4.34
N ASP A 115 16.84 14.76 3.84
CA ASP A 115 18.01 15.15 4.63
C ASP A 115 18.49 16.57 4.22
N SER A 116 19.54 17.05 4.88
CA SER A 116 20.15 18.35 4.59
C SER A 116 20.74 18.49 3.18
N GLY A 117 20.81 17.40 2.40
CA GLY A 117 21.37 17.35 1.05
C GLY A 117 20.40 17.79 -0.06
N HIS A 118 19.15 18.17 0.25
CA HIS A 118 18.14 18.60 -0.72
C HIS A 118 17.90 17.56 -1.84
N GLY A 119 17.38 16.39 -1.47
CA GLY A 119 16.94 15.36 -2.42
C GLY A 119 15.42 15.35 -2.58
N ARG A 120 14.95 15.14 -3.82
CA ARG A 120 13.55 14.79 -4.10
C ARG A 120 13.19 13.51 -3.34
N VAL A 121 12.08 13.54 -2.61
CA VAL A 121 11.56 12.37 -1.89
C VAL A 121 10.24 11.95 -2.51
N ARG A 122 10.21 10.75 -3.08
CA ARG A 122 9.04 10.18 -3.75
C ARG A 122 8.65 8.85 -3.13
N GLY A 123 7.35 8.61 -3.01
CA GLY A 123 6.88 7.33 -2.52
C GLY A 123 5.38 7.26 -2.32
N PHE A 124 4.96 6.16 -1.71
CA PHE A 124 3.56 5.90 -1.39
C PHE A 124 3.39 5.64 0.10
N GLN A 125 2.30 6.18 0.64
CA GLN A 125 1.75 5.77 1.92
C GLN A 125 0.47 4.98 1.65
N LEU A 126 0.49 3.70 1.97
CA LEU A 126 -0.65 2.79 1.85
C LEU A 126 -1.20 2.47 3.24
N TRP A 127 -2.53 2.45 3.41
CA TRP A 127 -3.14 1.81 4.59
C TRP A 127 -3.88 0.53 4.21
N VAL A 128 -3.71 -0.46 5.07
CA VAL A 128 -4.36 -1.77 4.99
C VAL A 128 -5.25 -1.94 6.21
N ALA A 129 -6.55 -2.16 6.02
CA ALA A 129 -7.47 -2.52 7.09
C ALA A 129 -7.12 -3.89 7.66
N LEU A 130 -7.05 -3.98 8.99
CA LEU A 130 -6.71 -5.24 9.66
C LEU A 130 -7.94 -6.12 9.84
N PRO A 131 -7.78 -7.46 9.77
CA PRO A 131 -8.85 -8.37 10.14
C PRO A 131 -9.15 -8.28 11.66
N PRO A 132 -10.32 -8.74 12.11
CA PRO A 132 -10.73 -8.66 13.52
C PRO A 132 -9.71 -9.28 14.51
N ALA A 133 -8.99 -10.31 14.07
CA ALA A 133 -7.97 -10.97 14.89
C ALA A 133 -6.74 -10.07 15.17
N LEU A 134 -6.52 -9.01 14.39
CA LEU A 134 -5.34 -8.14 14.45
C LEU A 134 -5.67 -6.68 14.77
N GLU A 135 -6.88 -6.20 14.48
CA GLU A 135 -7.25 -4.78 14.58
C GLU A 135 -7.16 -4.19 15.99
N LEU A 136 -7.26 -5.02 17.03
CA LEU A 136 -7.01 -4.67 18.44
C LEU A 136 -5.79 -5.40 19.02
N GLY A 137 -4.96 -6.00 18.16
CA GLY A 137 -3.75 -6.71 18.52
C GLY A 137 -2.59 -5.77 18.93
N PRO A 138 -1.41 -6.34 19.23
CA PRO A 138 -0.22 -5.54 19.50
C PRO A 138 0.27 -4.80 18.24
N THR A 139 1.04 -3.75 18.48
CA THR A 139 1.78 -3.05 17.42
C THR A 139 2.92 -3.94 16.91
N VAL A 140 3.13 -3.97 15.60
CA VAL A 140 4.23 -4.69 14.95
C VAL A 140 4.87 -3.77 13.93
N ALA A 141 6.20 -3.65 13.97
CA ALA A 141 6.96 -2.89 12.97
C ALA A 141 7.93 -3.82 12.23
N ALA A 142 8.10 -3.59 10.93
CA ALA A 142 9.08 -4.28 10.10
C ALA A 142 9.63 -3.33 9.04
N PHE A 143 10.88 -3.53 8.66
CA PHE A 143 11.60 -2.69 7.71
C PHE A 143 12.36 -3.58 6.73
N GLN A 144 12.35 -3.20 5.46
CA GLN A 144 13.16 -3.84 4.43
C GLN A 144 13.93 -2.79 3.62
N SER A 145 15.24 -2.95 3.55
CA SER A 145 16.07 -2.20 2.60
C SER A 145 15.84 -2.71 1.18
N THR A 146 16.34 -1.96 0.20
CA THR A 146 16.17 -2.26 -1.22
C THR A 146 16.65 -3.67 -1.59
N GLU A 147 17.76 -4.11 -1.01
CA GLU A 147 18.42 -5.39 -1.26
C GLU A 147 17.67 -6.58 -0.64
N GLN A 148 16.83 -6.32 0.38
CA GLN A 148 16.05 -7.35 1.08
C GLN A 148 14.72 -7.65 0.38
N ILE A 149 14.30 -6.79 -0.54
CA ILE A 149 13.03 -6.94 -1.26
C ILE A 149 13.23 -7.86 -2.46
N VAL A 150 12.54 -9.00 -2.43
CA VAL A 150 12.60 -10.01 -3.49
C VAL A 150 11.82 -9.58 -4.73
N SER A 151 12.20 -10.14 -5.89
CA SER A 151 11.58 -9.84 -7.18
C SER A 151 11.12 -11.10 -7.90
N ALA A 152 10.05 -10.97 -8.69
CA ALA A 152 9.61 -11.94 -9.68
C ALA A 152 9.53 -11.24 -11.05
N GLY A 153 10.54 -11.45 -11.89
CA GLY A 153 10.71 -10.70 -13.14
C GLY A 153 10.78 -9.20 -12.89
N SER A 154 9.93 -8.44 -13.58
CA SER A 154 9.84 -6.98 -13.49
C SER A 154 9.22 -6.43 -12.19
N ALA A 155 8.69 -7.30 -11.32
CA ALA A 155 7.95 -6.91 -10.12
C ALA A 155 8.75 -7.16 -8.85
N ARG A 156 8.94 -6.13 -8.03
CA ARG A 156 9.43 -6.22 -6.64
C ARG A 156 8.23 -6.48 -5.71
N VAL A 157 8.34 -7.47 -4.84
CA VAL A 157 7.27 -7.87 -3.91
C VAL A 157 7.44 -7.12 -2.58
N LEU A 158 6.74 -5.99 -2.45
CA LEU A 158 6.82 -5.11 -1.27
C LEU A 158 6.07 -5.70 -0.07
N LEU A 159 4.91 -6.32 -0.31
CA LEU A 159 4.11 -7.01 0.70
C LEU A 159 3.41 -8.23 0.08
N GLY A 160 3.27 -9.29 0.86
CA GLY A 160 2.57 -10.51 0.43
C GLY A 160 3.40 -11.36 -0.54
N SER A 161 2.76 -11.93 -1.57
CA SER A 161 3.41 -12.89 -2.47
C SER A 161 3.04 -12.72 -3.93
N TYR A 162 3.99 -13.00 -4.83
CA TYR A 162 3.79 -13.00 -6.28
C TYR A 162 4.87 -13.82 -6.97
N GLY A 163 4.52 -14.54 -8.04
CA GLY A 163 5.50 -15.26 -8.88
C GLY A 163 6.35 -16.29 -8.13
N GLY A 164 5.80 -16.93 -7.09
CA GLY A 164 6.49 -17.94 -6.28
C GLY A 164 7.45 -17.40 -5.22
N VAL A 165 7.58 -16.07 -5.08
CA VAL A 165 8.36 -15.43 -4.01
C VAL A 165 7.45 -14.64 -3.07
N SER A 166 7.92 -14.40 -1.84
CA SER A 166 7.16 -13.69 -0.79
C SER A 166 8.03 -12.64 -0.11
N SER A 167 7.42 -11.52 0.24
CA SER A 167 8.03 -10.53 1.13
C SER A 167 8.35 -11.16 2.50
N ALA A 168 9.40 -10.66 3.16
CA ALA A 168 9.70 -11.05 4.54
C ALA A 168 8.73 -10.40 5.55
N ILE A 169 8.03 -9.34 5.14
CA ILE A 169 6.98 -8.72 5.94
C ILE A 169 5.73 -9.60 5.86
N GLN A 170 5.26 -10.03 7.04
CA GLN A 170 4.06 -10.84 7.15
C GLN A 170 2.82 -9.98 6.86
N ALA A 171 2.14 -10.26 5.75
CA ALA A 171 0.88 -9.61 5.42
C ALA A 171 -0.27 -10.08 6.36
N PRO A 172 -1.24 -9.21 6.68
CA PRO A 172 -2.34 -9.53 7.59
C PRO A 172 -3.44 -10.41 6.95
N SER A 173 -3.43 -10.53 5.62
CA SER A 173 -4.31 -11.38 4.82
C SER A 173 -3.65 -11.68 3.47
N PRO A 174 -4.15 -12.66 2.67
CA PRO A 174 -3.59 -12.95 1.36
C PRO A 174 -3.68 -11.74 0.41
N MET A 175 -2.52 -11.21 0.04
CA MET A 175 -2.39 -10.04 -0.82
C MET A 175 -1.06 -10.01 -1.57
N ALA A 176 -0.95 -9.06 -2.49
CA ALA A 176 0.27 -8.66 -3.16
C ALA A 176 0.29 -7.13 -3.26
N PHE A 177 1.39 -6.51 -2.84
CA PHE A 177 1.69 -5.12 -3.14
C PHE A 177 3.03 -5.05 -3.84
N LEU A 178 3.03 -4.58 -5.10
CA LEU A 178 4.14 -4.71 -6.02
C LEU A 178 4.59 -3.34 -6.50
N ALA A 179 5.91 -3.17 -6.66
CA ALA A 179 6.48 -2.11 -7.50
C ALA A 179 6.99 -2.74 -8.79
N VAL A 180 6.51 -2.27 -9.93
CA VAL A 180 6.80 -2.83 -11.25
C VAL A 180 7.54 -1.80 -12.09
N LYS A 181 8.58 -2.23 -12.79
CA LYS A 181 9.33 -1.42 -13.76
C LYS A 181 9.35 -2.12 -15.11
N LEU A 182 8.96 -1.42 -16.16
CA LEU A 182 8.95 -1.91 -17.54
C LEU A 182 9.74 -0.96 -18.43
N GLN A 183 10.48 -1.51 -19.39
CA GLN A 183 11.10 -0.74 -20.46
C GLN A 183 10.08 -0.45 -21.57
N ALA A 184 10.32 0.60 -22.35
CA ALA A 184 9.50 0.92 -23.51
C ALA A 184 9.33 -0.29 -24.45
N GLY A 185 8.08 -0.62 -24.79
CA GLY A 185 7.72 -1.77 -25.63
C GLY A 185 7.59 -3.09 -24.89
N GLU A 186 7.90 -3.17 -23.59
CA GLU A 186 7.66 -4.38 -22.80
C GLU A 186 6.17 -4.57 -22.50
N ARG A 187 5.76 -5.83 -22.55
CA ARG A 187 4.45 -6.30 -22.10
C ARG A 187 4.62 -7.13 -20.85
N TRP A 188 3.86 -6.80 -19.81
CA TRP A 188 3.81 -7.58 -18.58
C TRP A 188 2.38 -8.01 -18.28
N THR A 189 2.21 -9.30 -17.99
CA THR A 189 0.91 -9.87 -17.62
C THR A 189 0.91 -10.17 -16.13
N TYR A 190 0.07 -9.46 -15.38
CA TYR A 190 -0.20 -9.79 -13.99
C TYR A 190 -1.23 -10.91 -13.93
N THR A 191 -0.84 -12.07 -13.39
CA THR A 191 -1.77 -13.16 -13.07
C THR A 191 -2.03 -13.15 -11.57
N PRO A 192 -3.24 -12.80 -11.10
CA PRO A 192 -3.58 -12.77 -9.69
C PRO A 192 -3.47 -14.16 -9.05
N PRO A 193 -2.93 -14.28 -7.83
CA PRO A 193 -3.08 -15.50 -7.04
C PRO A 193 -4.57 -15.84 -6.80
N PRO A 194 -4.90 -17.11 -6.51
CA PRO A 194 -6.28 -17.53 -6.25
C PRO A 194 -6.97 -16.68 -5.20
N GLY A 195 -8.21 -16.26 -5.47
CA GLY A 195 -9.01 -15.44 -4.57
C GLY A 195 -8.67 -13.96 -4.55
N HIS A 196 -7.59 -13.50 -5.21
CA HIS A 196 -7.27 -12.08 -5.31
C HIS A 196 -8.22 -11.36 -6.27
N THR A 197 -9.48 -11.14 -5.87
CA THR A 197 -10.48 -10.49 -6.70
C THR A 197 -10.42 -8.97 -6.65
N VAL A 198 -9.86 -8.39 -5.58
CA VAL A 198 -9.52 -6.97 -5.55
C VAL A 198 -8.23 -6.73 -6.32
N LEU A 199 -8.23 -5.76 -7.25
CA LEU A 199 -7.06 -5.35 -8.01
C LEU A 199 -7.10 -3.86 -8.36
N TRP A 200 -5.98 -3.18 -8.15
CA TRP A 200 -5.76 -1.80 -8.56
C TRP A 200 -4.31 -1.54 -8.97
N SER A 201 -4.09 -0.48 -9.73
CA SER A 201 -2.75 0.01 -10.07
C SER A 201 -2.66 1.52 -9.99
N SER A 202 -1.45 2.05 -9.78
CA SER A 202 -1.15 3.48 -9.85
C SER A 202 0.18 3.73 -10.56
N PRO A 203 0.19 4.39 -11.74
CA PRO A 203 1.41 4.79 -12.41
C PRO A 203 2.18 5.85 -11.62
N VAL A 204 3.51 5.71 -11.59
CA VAL A 204 4.45 6.67 -10.99
C VAL A 204 5.03 7.57 -12.05
N GLU A 205 5.49 6.98 -13.15
CA GLU A 205 6.12 7.67 -14.27
C GLU A 205 6.01 6.83 -15.53
N GLY A 206 6.15 7.49 -16.69
CA GLY A 206 6.00 6.87 -17.99
C GLY A 206 4.56 6.73 -18.48
N GLY A 207 4.43 6.25 -19.72
CA GLY A 207 3.15 5.92 -20.34
C GLY A 207 2.86 4.42 -20.23
N LEU A 208 1.73 4.08 -19.62
CA LEU A 208 1.28 2.70 -19.44
C LEU A 208 -0.09 2.52 -20.11
N LEU A 209 -0.30 1.39 -20.77
CA LEU A 209 -1.58 1.02 -21.38
C LEU A 209 -2.11 -0.23 -20.71
N ALA A 210 -3.36 -0.20 -20.26
CA ALA A 210 -4.08 -1.39 -19.78
C ALA A 210 -5.53 -1.30 -20.22
N ASP A 211 -6.13 -2.44 -20.58
CA ASP A 211 -7.52 -2.50 -21.09
C ASP A 211 -7.79 -1.52 -22.26
N GLY A 212 -6.77 -1.27 -23.10
CA GLY A 212 -6.85 -0.30 -24.20
C GLY A 212 -6.92 1.17 -23.78
N VAL A 213 -6.67 1.49 -22.51
CA VAL A 213 -6.72 2.83 -21.94
C VAL A 213 -5.33 3.28 -21.48
N CYS A 214 -4.92 4.49 -21.86
CA CYS A 214 -3.70 5.11 -21.36
C CYS A 214 -3.88 5.53 -19.90
N LEU A 215 -2.93 5.11 -19.07
CA LEU A 215 -2.83 5.40 -17.65
C LEU A 215 -1.72 6.41 -17.42
N TYR A 216 -1.97 7.40 -16.58
CA TYR A 216 -1.03 8.49 -16.33
C TYR A 216 -0.58 8.51 -14.86
N PRO A 217 0.59 9.12 -14.57
CA PRO A 217 1.01 9.38 -13.20
C PRO A 217 -0.06 10.10 -12.38
N GLU A 218 -0.05 9.86 -11.06
CA GLU A 218 -1.04 10.40 -10.12
C GLU A 218 -2.48 9.92 -10.38
N GLU A 219 -2.64 8.75 -11.01
CA GLU A 219 -3.94 8.09 -11.14
C GLU A 219 -4.01 6.83 -10.30
N LEU A 220 -5.21 6.53 -9.80
CA LEU A 220 -5.58 5.21 -9.30
C LEU A 220 -6.56 4.57 -10.26
N ILE A 221 -6.28 3.32 -10.63
CA ILE A 221 -7.08 2.53 -11.56
C ILE A 221 -7.58 1.31 -10.78
N ALA A 222 -8.90 1.13 -10.72
CA ALA A 222 -9.54 -0.06 -10.18
C ALA A 222 -10.04 -0.96 -11.31
N PHE A 223 -9.75 -2.25 -11.20
CA PHE A 223 -10.21 -3.28 -12.13
C PHE A 223 -11.44 -4.01 -11.58
N ASP A 224 -12.19 -4.71 -12.43
CA ASP A 224 -13.34 -5.50 -11.99
C ASP A 224 -12.94 -6.63 -11.01
N GLU A 225 -13.92 -7.06 -10.21
CA GLU A 225 -13.80 -8.18 -9.29
C GLU A 225 -13.83 -9.52 -10.06
N SER A 226 -12.65 -10.07 -10.31
CA SER A 226 -12.48 -11.37 -10.96
C SER A 226 -11.13 -11.97 -10.57
N ASN A 227 -10.77 -13.17 -11.01
CA ASN A 227 -9.40 -13.68 -10.87
C ASN A 227 -8.60 -13.59 -12.18
N GLU A 228 -9.15 -12.89 -13.17
CA GLU A 228 -8.57 -12.80 -14.50
C GLU A 228 -7.28 -11.98 -14.54
N PRO A 229 -6.39 -12.25 -15.51
CA PRO A 229 -5.16 -11.50 -15.67
C PRO A 229 -5.40 -10.07 -16.15
N VAL A 230 -4.40 -9.21 -15.91
CA VAL A 230 -4.32 -7.88 -16.51
C VAL A 230 -3.03 -7.76 -17.31
N VAL A 231 -3.15 -7.25 -18.52
CA VAL A 231 -2.00 -6.97 -19.40
C VAL A 231 -1.69 -5.49 -19.33
N PHE A 232 -0.42 -5.19 -19.06
CA PHE A 232 0.16 -3.86 -19.08
C PHE A 232 1.17 -3.77 -20.23
N ASP A 233 0.99 -2.79 -21.11
CA ASP A 233 1.92 -2.46 -22.18
C ASP A 233 2.61 -1.13 -21.85
N ALA A 234 3.94 -1.13 -21.84
CA ALA A 234 4.75 0.07 -21.59
C ALA A 234 4.95 0.86 -22.88
N LEU A 235 4.36 2.05 -22.98
CA LEU A 235 4.52 2.95 -24.13
C LEU A 235 5.84 3.71 -24.07
N THR A 236 6.34 3.94 -22.86
CA THR A 236 7.70 4.41 -22.56
C THR A 236 8.24 3.56 -21.43
N ASP A 237 9.49 3.79 -21.01
CA ASP A 237 9.94 3.33 -19.70
C ASP A 237 8.92 3.77 -18.64
N ALA A 238 8.44 2.82 -17.85
CA ALA A 238 7.31 3.03 -16.96
C ALA A 238 7.56 2.37 -15.60
N GLN A 239 7.17 3.07 -14.55
CA GLN A 239 7.11 2.54 -13.20
C GLN A 239 5.71 2.72 -12.65
N PHE A 240 5.19 1.69 -11.97
CA PHE A 240 3.88 1.72 -11.34
C PHE A 240 3.85 0.81 -10.11
N ILE A 241 2.87 1.04 -9.26
CA ILE A 241 2.52 0.11 -8.18
C ILE A 241 1.24 -0.64 -8.51
N LEU A 242 1.12 -1.85 -7.99
CA LEU A 242 -0.05 -2.71 -8.14
C LEU A 242 -0.39 -3.35 -6.79
N GLY A 243 -1.66 -3.28 -6.40
CA GLY A 243 -2.19 -3.95 -5.23
C GLY A 243 -3.26 -4.96 -5.61
N SER A 244 -3.17 -6.18 -5.08
CA SER A 244 -4.22 -7.19 -5.21
C SER A 244 -4.41 -7.95 -3.91
N ALA A 245 -5.63 -8.41 -3.64
CA ALA A 245 -5.93 -9.10 -2.39
C ALA A 245 -7.20 -9.93 -2.47
N VAL A 246 -7.30 -10.89 -1.56
CA VAL A 246 -8.60 -11.44 -1.17
C VAL A 246 -9.43 -10.30 -0.54
N PRO A 247 -10.69 -10.09 -0.96
CA PRO A 247 -11.53 -9.02 -0.42
C PRO A 247 -11.62 -9.07 1.11
N HIS A 248 -11.58 -7.89 1.73
CA HIS A 248 -11.86 -7.80 3.16
C HIS A 248 -13.38 -7.89 3.40
N PRO A 249 -13.88 -8.90 4.12
CA PRO A 249 -15.32 -9.18 4.18
C PRO A 249 -16.10 -8.26 5.13
N HIS A 250 -15.41 -7.42 5.89
CA HIS A 250 -16.02 -6.58 6.92
C HIS A 250 -16.30 -5.17 6.40
N ASP A 251 -17.35 -4.55 6.91
CA ASP A 251 -17.59 -3.11 6.74
C ASP A 251 -16.49 -2.31 7.42
N LEU A 252 -16.29 -1.07 6.96
CA LEU A 252 -15.30 -0.17 7.55
C LEU A 252 -16.00 0.81 8.50
N ALA A 253 -15.72 0.69 9.80
CA ALA A 253 -16.01 1.71 10.80
C ALA A 253 -14.90 2.77 10.78
N LEU A 254 -15.26 3.99 10.38
CA LEU A 254 -14.30 5.06 10.09
C LEU A 254 -14.19 6.04 11.25
N GLY A 255 -12.99 6.16 11.80
CA GLY A 255 -12.56 7.25 12.67
C GLY A 255 -11.65 8.24 11.92
N TYR A 256 -11.20 9.29 12.61
CA TYR A 256 -10.32 10.28 11.99
C TYR A 256 -8.92 9.73 11.69
N TYR A 257 -8.42 8.89 12.59
CA TYR A 257 -7.10 8.24 12.51
C TYR A 257 -7.20 6.70 12.45
N SER A 258 -8.41 6.17 12.41
CA SER A 258 -8.70 4.77 12.70
C SER A 258 -9.64 4.18 11.66
N VAL A 259 -9.44 2.92 11.32
CA VAL A 259 -10.40 2.13 10.53
C VAL A 259 -10.50 0.76 11.18
N HIS A 260 -11.71 0.34 11.53
CA HIS A 260 -11.97 -0.96 12.18
C HIS A 260 -13.10 -1.70 11.49
N THR A 261 -13.29 -2.97 11.82
CA THR A 261 -14.35 -3.84 11.27
C THR A 261 -15.71 -3.64 11.92
N SER A 262 -15.79 -2.89 13.03
CA SER A 262 -17.04 -2.60 13.72
C SER A 262 -16.99 -1.29 14.52
N PRO A 263 -18.15 -0.65 14.80
CA PRO A 263 -18.22 0.53 15.66
C PRO A 263 -17.66 0.31 17.06
N GLN A 264 -17.83 -0.89 17.62
CA GLN A 264 -17.29 -1.22 18.95
C GLN A 264 -15.76 -1.28 18.93
N ALA A 265 -15.17 -1.99 17.96
CA ALA A 265 -13.71 -2.05 17.82
C ALA A 265 -13.11 -0.66 17.55
N LEU A 266 -13.80 0.18 16.76
CA LEU A 266 -13.41 1.57 16.56
C LEU A 266 -13.37 2.34 17.89
N ALA A 267 -14.44 2.25 18.70
CA ALA A 267 -14.49 2.93 19.98
C ALA A 267 -13.36 2.48 20.93
N ASP A 268 -13.06 1.18 20.96
CA ASP A 268 -11.99 0.61 21.78
C ASP A 268 -10.60 1.08 21.32
N GLY A 269 -10.35 1.08 20.01
CA GLY A 269 -9.11 1.59 19.40
C GLY A 269 -8.91 3.09 19.63
N GLU A 270 -9.95 3.90 19.44
CA GLU A 270 -9.91 5.34 19.67
C GLU A 270 -9.68 5.69 21.16
N ALA A 271 -10.34 4.97 22.07
CA ALA A 271 -10.09 5.11 23.50
C ALA A 271 -8.62 4.78 23.86
N HIS A 272 -8.03 3.77 23.22
CA HIS A 272 -6.64 3.38 23.45
C HIS A 272 -5.66 4.45 22.95
N ILE A 273 -5.78 4.93 21.72
CA ILE A 273 -4.88 5.97 21.18
C ILE A 273 -4.96 7.27 21.98
N GLN A 274 -6.14 7.64 22.49
CA GLN A 274 -6.29 8.79 23.39
C GLN A 274 -5.56 8.58 24.72
N ALA A 275 -5.64 7.38 25.29
CA ALA A 275 -4.91 7.05 26.53
C ALA A 275 -3.39 7.10 26.32
N VAL A 276 -2.89 6.60 25.19
CA VAL A 276 -1.47 6.71 24.81
C VAL A 276 -1.08 8.17 24.62
N GLY A 277 -1.90 8.96 23.93
CA GLY A 277 -1.68 10.39 23.72
C GLY A 277 -1.55 11.15 25.04
N ARG A 278 -2.46 10.93 26.00
CA ARG A 278 -2.37 11.52 27.35
C ARG A 278 -1.07 11.17 28.06
N ARG A 279 -0.59 9.94 27.92
CA ARG A 279 0.72 9.52 28.47
C ARG A 279 1.88 10.25 27.80
N LEU A 280 1.86 10.40 26.47
CA LEU A 280 2.90 11.14 25.74
C LEU A 280 2.93 12.63 26.12
N VAL A 281 1.76 13.25 26.33
CA VAL A 281 1.67 14.63 26.85
C VAL A 281 2.27 14.74 28.25
N ALA A 282 1.94 13.81 29.15
CA ALA A 282 2.52 13.78 30.50
C ALA A 282 4.05 13.60 30.50
N GLN A 283 4.61 12.97 29.46
CA GLN A 283 6.05 12.80 29.25
C GLN A 283 6.71 13.97 28.52
N GLY A 284 5.96 15.00 28.11
CA GLY A 284 6.47 16.13 27.32
C GLY A 284 6.83 15.78 25.87
N ARG A 285 6.38 14.61 25.37
CA ARG A 285 6.66 14.10 24.03
C ARG A 285 5.60 14.49 23.00
N LEU A 286 4.46 14.99 23.45
CA LEU A 286 3.36 15.46 22.62
C LEU A 286 2.81 16.78 23.18
N SER A 287 2.41 17.69 22.29
CA SER A 287 1.73 18.93 22.70
C SER A 287 0.28 18.65 23.12
N PRO A 288 -0.22 19.22 24.23
CA PRO A 288 -1.62 19.07 24.64
C PRO A 288 -2.64 19.55 23.61
N ARG A 289 -2.24 20.40 22.66
CA ARG A 289 -3.12 20.93 21.60
C ARG A 289 -3.46 19.90 20.51
N VAL A 290 -2.85 18.71 20.56
CA VAL A 290 -2.95 17.65 19.54
C VAL A 290 -3.81 16.47 20.05
N LEU A 291 -4.33 16.55 21.28
CA LEU A 291 -5.27 15.57 21.84
C LEU A 291 -6.71 15.87 21.46
#